data_AF-Q969N2-F1
#
_entry.id   AF-Q969N2-F1
#
_cell.length_a   1.000
_cell.length_b   1.000
_cell.length_c   1.000
_cell.angle_alpha   90.00
_cell.angle_beta   90.00
_cell.angle_gamma   90.00
#
_symmetry.space_group_name_H-M   'P 1'
#
loop_
_entity.id
_entity.type
_entity.pdbx_description
1 polymer ?
#
loop_
_entity_poly.entity_id
_entity_poly.type
_entity_poly.pdbx_seq_one_letter_code
_entity_poly.pdbx_strand_id
1 'polypeptide(L)'
;MAAAMPLALLVLLLLGPGGWCLAEPPRDSLREELVITPLPSGDVAATFQFRTRWDSELQREGVSHYRLFPKALGQLISKYSLRELHLSFTQGFWRTRYWGPPFLQAPSGAELWVWFQDTVTDVDKSWKELSNVLSGIFCASLNFIDSTNTVTPTASFKPLGLANDTDHYFLRYAVLPREVVCTENLTPWKKLLPCSSKAGLSVLLKADRLFHTSYHSQAVHIRPVCRNARCTSISWELRQTLSVVFDAFITGQGKKDWSLFRMFSRTLTEPCPLASESRVYVDITTYNQDNETLEVHPPPTTTYQDVILGTRKTYAIYDLLDTAMINNSRNLNIQLKWKRPPENEAPPVPFLHAQRYVSGYGLQKGELSTLLYNTHPYRAFPVLLLDTVPWYLRLYVHTLTITSKGKENKPSYIHYQPAQDRLQPHLLEMLIQLPANSVTKVSIQFERALLKWTEYTPDPNHGFYVSPSVLSALVPSMVAAKPVDWEESPLFNSLFPVSDGSNYFVRLYTEPLLVNLPTPDFSMPYNVICLTCTVVAVCYGSFYNLLTRTFHIEEPRTGGLAKRLANLIRRARGVPPL
;
A
#
# COMPACT_ATOMS: atom_id res chain seq x y z
N MET A 1 -13.55 -76.14 39.73
CA MET A 1 -12.22 -75.72 39.26
C MET A 1 -12.43 -74.82 38.05
N ALA A 2 -12.54 -73.50 38.28
CA ALA A 2 -12.79 -72.53 37.22
C ALA A 2 -11.47 -72.26 36.48
N ALA A 3 -11.35 -72.81 35.28
CA ALA A 3 -10.22 -72.59 34.40
C ALA A 3 -10.22 -71.14 33.92
N ALA A 4 -9.28 -70.35 34.43
CA ALA A 4 -9.02 -68.98 33.99
C ALA A 4 -8.43 -69.02 32.57
N MET A 5 -9.26 -68.74 31.55
CA MET A 5 -8.77 -68.45 30.21
C MET A 5 -8.01 -67.10 30.23
N PRO A 6 -6.80 -67.02 29.65
CA PRO A 6 -5.91 -65.89 29.83
C PRO A 6 -6.31 -64.72 28.93
N LEU A 7 -6.43 -63.54 29.54
CA LEU A 7 -6.70 -62.24 28.92
C LEU A 7 -5.77 -61.85 27.75
N ALA A 8 -4.67 -62.57 27.54
CA ALA A 8 -3.65 -62.23 26.54
C ALA A 8 -4.18 -62.26 25.10
N LEU A 9 -5.17 -63.09 24.77
CA LEU A 9 -5.68 -63.19 23.40
C LEU A 9 -6.61 -62.02 23.02
N LEU A 10 -7.24 -61.36 24.00
CA LEU A 10 -8.15 -60.24 23.72
C LEU A 10 -7.39 -58.94 23.38
N VAL A 11 -6.19 -58.76 23.94
CA VAL A 11 -5.37 -57.56 23.70
C VAL A 11 -4.71 -57.59 22.31
N LEU A 12 -4.36 -58.77 21.80
CA LEU A 12 -3.78 -58.91 20.45
C LEU A 12 -4.80 -58.68 19.33
N LEU A 13 -6.09 -58.92 19.56
CA LEU A 13 -7.15 -58.62 18.58
C LEU A 13 -7.54 -57.13 18.55
N LEU A 14 -7.23 -56.35 19.60
CA LEU A 14 -7.41 -54.90 19.61
C LEU A 14 -6.22 -54.13 19.00
N LEU A 15 -5.11 -54.81 18.72
CA LEU A 15 -3.95 -54.27 18.00
C LEU A 15 -4.00 -54.67 16.52
N GLY A 16 -5.20 -54.62 15.91
CA GLY A 16 -5.36 -54.63 14.46
C GLY A 16 -4.49 -53.53 13.84
N PRO A 17 -3.86 -53.78 12.68
CA PRO A 17 -2.76 -52.97 12.17
C PRO A 17 -3.28 -51.55 12.02
N GLY A 18 -2.80 -50.66 12.91
CA GLY A 18 -3.14 -49.26 12.91
C GLY A 18 -2.86 -48.76 11.51
N GLY A 19 -3.95 -48.51 10.76
CA GLY A 19 -3.86 -47.83 9.50
C GLY A 19 -3.10 -46.55 9.79
N TRP A 20 -1.92 -46.43 9.20
CA TRP A 20 -1.20 -45.18 9.19
C TRP A 20 -2.16 -44.22 8.52
N CYS A 21 -2.89 -43.46 9.34
CA CYS A 21 -3.71 -42.37 8.88
C CYS A 21 -2.69 -41.37 8.37
N LEU A 22 -2.28 -41.53 7.11
CA LEU A 22 -1.57 -40.54 6.34
C LEU A 22 -2.45 -39.30 6.43
N ALA A 23 -2.15 -38.44 7.39
CA ALA A 23 -2.82 -37.17 7.53
C ALA A 23 -2.74 -36.52 6.15
N GLU A 24 -3.89 -36.18 5.56
CA GLU A 24 -3.91 -35.48 4.28
C GLU A 24 -2.93 -34.30 4.39
N PRO A 25 -2.02 -34.12 3.39
CA PRO A 25 -1.10 -33.01 3.43
C PRO A 25 -1.89 -31.72 3.62
N PRO A 26 -1.41 -30.81 4.48
CA PRO A 26 -2.14 -29.60 4.79
C PRO A 26 -2.42 -28.82 3.50
N ARG A 27 -3.70 -28.56 3.22
CA ARG A 27 -4.16 -27.81 2.02
C ARG A 27 -3.73 -26.34 2.00
N ASP A 28 -3.16 -25.84 3.09
CA ASP A 28 -2.73 -24.46 3.22
C ASP A 28 -1.29 -24.43 3.71
N SER A 29 -0.49 -23.48 3.25
CA SER A 29 0.84 -23.23 3.79
C SER A 29 1.09 -21.76 4.01
N LEU A 30 1.87 -21.44 5.05
CA LEU A 30 2.33 -20.09 5.35
C LEU A 30 3.86 -20.08 5.28
N ARG A 31 4.43 -19.18 4.50
CA ARG A 31 5.86 -18.85 4.52
C ARG A 31 6.04 -17.41 4.92
N GLU A 32 7.01 -17.16 5.80
CA GLU A 32 7.38 -15.81 6.21
C GLU A 32 8.87 -15.57 5.99
N GLU A 33 9.19 -14.42 5.40
CA GLU A 33 10.57 -14.01 5.12
C GLU A 33 10.78 -12.55 5.48
N LEU A 34 11.97 -12.24 6.01
CA LEU A 34 12.46 -10.89 6.20
C LEU A 34 13.79 -10.75 5.46
N VAL A 35 13.89 -9.80 4.56
CA VAL A 35 15.15 -9.42 3.91
C VAL A 35 15.62 -8.09 4.46
N ILE A 36 16.84 -8.06 4.96
CA ILE A 36 17.52 -6.83 5.39
C ILE A 36 18.60 -6.50 4.38
N THR A 37 18.53 -5.30 3.82
CA THR A 37 19.43 -4.83 2.77
C THR A 37 20.05 -3.50 3.19
N PRO A 38 21.36 -3.47 3.52
CA PRO A 38 22.10 -2.23 3.61
C PRO A 38 22.10 -1.53 2.24
N LEU A 39 21.55 -0.32 2.19
CA LEU A 39 21.40 0.44 0.95
C LEU A 39 22.68 1.25 0.66
N PRO A 40 22.94 1.57 -0.62
CA PRO A 40 24.08 2.39 -1.00
C PRO A 40 24.18 3.75 -0.30
N SER A 41 23.03 4.36 0.05
CA SER A 41 23.00 5.61 0.82
C SER A 41 23.53 5.49 2.25
N GLY A 42 23.68 4.26 2.77
CA GLY A 42 23.97 3.96 4.17
C GLY A 42 22.71 3.62 4.99
N ASP A 43 21.52 3.89 4.46
CA ASP A 43 20.24 3.50 5.06
C ASP A 43 20.07 1.98 5.07
N VAL A 44 19.08 1.47 5.79
CA VAL A 44 18.80 0.04 5.85
C VAL A 44 17.36 -0.23 5.44
N ALA A 45 17.17 -0.97 4.35
CA ALA A 45 15.86 -1.47 3.97
C ALA A 45 15.56 -2.79 4.70
N ALA A 46 14.34 -2.91 5.21
CA ALA A 46 13.80 -4.18 5.70
C ALA A 46 12.51 -4.49 4.95
N THR A 47 12.48 -5.62 4.25
CA THR A 47 11.35 -6.08 3.45
C THR A 47 10.83 -7.40 3.98
N PHE A 48 9.61 -7.37 4.51
CA PHE A 48 8.86 -8.52 4.98
C PHE A 48 7.99 -9.06 3.84
N GLN A 49 7.94 -10.39 3.73
CA GLN A 49 7.11 -11.11 2.78
C GLN A 49 6.41 -12.24 3.52
N PHE A 50 5.08 -12.24 3.51
CA PHE A 50 4.27 -13.32 4.04
C PHE A 50 3.45 -13.90 2.89
N ARG A 51 3.61 -15.20 2.62
CA ARG A 51 2.85 -15.91 1.60
C ARG A 51 1.96 -16.94 2.27
N THR A 52 0.65 -16.72 2.19
CA THR A 52 -0.36 -17.73 2.54
C THR A 52 -0.91 -18.34 1.26
N ARG A 53 -0.63 -19.63 1.05
CA ARG A 53 -1.17 -20.41 -0.07
C ARG A 53 -2.37 -21.20 0.41
N TRP A 54 -3.42 -21.21 -0.40
CA TRP A 54 -4.66 -21.92 -0.13
C TRP A 54 -5.05 -22.80 -1.31
N ASP A 55 -4.95 -24.13 -1.14
CA ASP A 55 -5.30 -25.11 -2.16
C ASP A 55 -6.82 -25.37 -2.16
N SER A 56 -7.58 -24.36 -2.59
CA SER A 56 -9.03 -24.43 -2.73
C SER A 56 -9.48 -23.94 -4.11
N GLU A 57 -10.51 -24.61 -4.64
CA GLU A 57 -11.17 -24.22 -5.89
C GLU A 57 -12.51 -23.57 -5.54
N LEU A 58 -12.45 -22.28 -5.19
CA LEU A 58 -13.58 -21.45 -4.74
C LEU A 58 -14.84 -21.56 -5.61
N GLN A 59 -14.71 -21.86 -6.91
CA GLN A 59 -15.84 -21.97 -7.82
C GLN A 59 -16.64 -23.27 -7.69
N ARG A 60 -16.03 -24.36 -7.19
CA ARG A 60 -16.71 -25.67 -7.07
C ARG A 60 -17.31 -25.90 -5.69
N GLU A 61 -16.71 -25.32 -4.66
CA GLU A 61 -17.09 -25.58 -3.28
C GLU A 61 -18.05 -24.49 -2.76
N GLY A 62 -19.35 -24.79 -2.67
CA GLY A 62 -20.34 -23.87 -2.09
C GLY A 62 -20.12 -23.53 -0.61
N VAL A 63 -19.27 -24.31 0.08
CA VAL A 63 -18.83 -24.07 1.46
C VAL A 63 -17.32 -24.27 1.52
N SER A 64 -16.57 -23.18 1.75
CA SER A 64 -15.11 -23.24 1.88
C SER A 64 -14.69 -23.17 3.35
N HIS A 65 -13.81 -24.07 3.78
CA HIS A 65 -13.19 -24.03 5.10
C HIS A 65 -11.91 -23.18 5.05
N TYR A 66 -11.76 -22.26 6.01
CA TYR A 66 -10.63 -21.34 6.10
C TYR A 66 -9.75 -21.73 7.29
N ARG A 67 -8.52 -22.17 7.01
CA ARG A 67 -7.54 -22.53 8.06
C ARG A 67 -6.52 -21.41 8.25
N LEU A 68 -5.69 -21.15 7.22
CA LEU A 68 -4.69 -20.08 7.26
C LEU A 68 -5.14 -18.85 6.47
N PHE A 69 -5.85 -19.06 5.36
CA PHE A 69 -6.31 -17.95 4.53
C PHE A 69 -7.41 -17.14 5.25
N PRO A 70 -7.33 -15.80 5.29
CA PRO A 70 -8.30 -14.98 6.00
C PRO A 70 -9.67 -15.01 5.31
N LYS A 71 -10.69 -15.48 6.05
CA LYS A 71 -12.08 -15.59 5.59
C LYS A 71 -12.61 -14.32 4.92
N ALA A 72 -12.30 -13.15 5.48
CA ALA A 72 -12.79 -11.87 4.96
C ALA A 72 -12.35 -11.63 3.49
N LEU A 73 -11.11 -11.98 3.15
CA LEU A 73 -10.61 -11.85 1.78
C LEU A 73 -11.12 -12.98 0.88
N GLY A 74 -11.24 -14.20 1.42
CA GLY A 74 -11.76 -15.34 0.65
C GLY A 74 -13.21 -15.13 0.20
N GLN A 75 -14.05 -14.59 1.10
CA GLN A 75 -15.43 -14.23 0.77
C GLN A 75 -15.52 -13.08 -0.23
N LEU A 76 -14.58 -12.14 -0.16
CA LEU A 76 -14.51 -11.01 -1.09
C LEU A 76 -14.17 -11.48 -2.52
N ILE A 77 -13.21 -12.41 -2.67
CA ILE A 77 -12.88 -13.02 -3.97
C ILE A 77 -14.11 -13.69 -4.60
N SER A 78 -14.81 -14.51 -3.81
CA SER A 78 -16.00 -15.23 -4.27
C SER A 78 -17.17 -14.30 -4.60
N LYS A 79 -17.46 -13.32 -3.74
CA LYS A 79 -18.61 -12.42 -3.90
C LYS A 79 -18.50 -11.52 -5.12
N TYR A 80 -17.31 -10.98 -5.39
CA TYR A 80 -17.08 -10.04 -6.48
C TYR A 80 -16.46 -10.70 -7.72
N SER A 81 -16.37 -12.03 -7.75
CA SER A 81 -15.72 -12.81 -8.81
C SER A 81 -14.36 -12.22 -9.19
N LEU A 82 -13.50 -12.00 -8.19
CA LEU A 82 -12.17 -11.44 -8.44
C LEU A 82 -11.27 -12.50 -9.05
N ARG A 83 -10.44 -12.08 -10.00
CA ARG A 83 -9.31 -12.85 -10.49
C ARG A 83 -8.05 -12.43 -9.75
N GLU A 84 -7.75 -11.14 -9.71
CA GLU A 84 -6.58 -10.62 -8.98
C GLU A 84 -6.96 -9.35 -8.22
N LEU A 85 -6.32 -9.15 -7.07
CA LEU A 85 -6.47 -7.95 -6.27
C LEU A 85 -5.12 -7.52 -5.73
N HIS A 86 -4.75 -6.27 -5.95
CA HIS A 86 -3.52 -5.69 -5.45
C HIS A 86 -3.82 -4.35 -4.82
N LEU A 87 -3.59 -4.26 -3.52
CA LEU A 87 -3.78 -3.07 -2.72
C LEU A 87 -2.47 -2.73 -2.03
N SER A 88 -2.01 -1.50 -2.14
CA SER A 88 -0.86 -1.00 -1.38
C SER A 88 -1.18 0.35 -0.73
N PHE A 89 -0.55 0.59 0.41
CA PHE A 89 -0.53 1.88 1.10
C PHE A 89 0.93 2.23 1.33
N THR A 90 1.32 3.44 0.96
CA THR A 90 2.71 3.88 1.07
C THR A 90 2.81 5.29 1.61
N GLN A 91 3.67 5.45 2.62
CA GLN A 91 4.14 6.74 3.11
C GLN A 91 5.59 6.96 2.63
N GLY A 92 5.85 8.15 2.09
CA GLY A 92 7.13 8.49 1.49
C GLY A 92 7.25 7.99 0.04
N PHE A 93 8.43 8.18 -0.53
CA PHE A 93 8.74 7.84 -1.93
C PHE A 93 10.00 6.98 -1.97
N TRP A 94 9.96 5.87 -2.72
CA TRP A 94 11.14 5.04 -2.93
C TRP A 94 12.13 5.77 -3.84
N ARG A 95 13.23 6.24 -3.25
CA ARG A 95 14.27 6.99 -3.94
C ARG A 95 15.18 6.07 -4.73
N THR A 96 14.70 5.56 -5.87
CA THR A 96 15.41 4.57 -6.70
C THR A 96 16.85 4.98 -7.01
N ARG A 97 17.10 6.26 -7.29
CA ARG A 97 18.45 6.79 -7.57
C ARG A 97 19.46 6.53 -6.44
N TYR A 98 19.02 6.56 -5.18
CA TYR A 98 19.89 6.45 -4.00
C TYR A 98 19.83 5.06 -3.35
N TRP A 99 18.70 4.38 -3.47
CA TRP A 99 18.44 3.09 -2.83
C TRP A 99 18.56 1.90 -3.81
N GLY A 100 18.64 2.16 -5.11
CA GLY A 100 18.58 1.14 -6.15
C GLY A 100 17.14 0.67 -6.43
N PRO A 101 16.97 -0.32 -7.31
CA PRO A 101 15.66 -0.88 -7.60
C PRO A 101 15.13 -1.68 -6.39
N PRO A 102 13.86 -1.47 -5.98
CA PRO A 102 13.24 -2.27 -4.93
C PRO A 102 12.83 -3.65 -5.46
N PHE A 103 12.64 -4.62 -4.55
CA PHE A 103 12.01 -5.92 -4.89
C PHE A 103 10.57 -5.76 -5.38
N LEU A 104 9.84 -4.85 -4.72
CA LEU A 104 8.48 -4.46 -5.03
C LEU A 104 8.36 -2.98 -4.69
N GLN A 105 7.89 -2.17 -5.63
CA GLN A 105 7.57 -0.77 -5.40
C GLN A 105 6.07 -0.57 -5.34
N ALA A 106 5.65 0.43 -4.58
CA ALA A 106 4.32 1.00 -4.59
C ALA A 106 4.42 2.53 -4.65
N PRO A 107 3.44 3.22 -5.27
CA PRO A 107 3.40 4.68 -5.30
C PRO A 107 3.07 5.23 -3.92
N SER A 108 3.41 6.48 -3.66
CA SER A 108 2.97 7.20 -2.46
C SER A 108 1.44 7.32 -2.42
N GLY A 109 0.85 7.12 -1.25
CA GLY A 109 -0.59 7.02 -1.06
C GLY A 109 -1.11 5.58 -1.21
N ALA A 110 -2.38 5.44 -1.55
CA ALA A 110 -3.01 4.14 -1.78
C ALA A 110 -3.04 3.84 -3.28
N GLU A 111 -2.71 2.61 -3.67
CA GLU A 111 -2.91 2.10 -5.03
C GLU A 111 -3.75 0.84 -4.96
N LEU A 112 -4.81 0.80 -5.75
CA LEU A 112 -5.68 -0.35 -5.90
C LEU A 112 -5.80 -0.70 -7.37
N TRP A 113 -5.52 -1.95 -7.71
CA TRP A 113 -5.85 -2.48 -9.02
C TRP A 113 -6.31 -3.93 -8.93
N VAL A 114 -7.31 -4.23 -9.76
CA VAL A 114 -8.10 -5.44 -9.67
C VAL A 114 -8.39 -5.94 -11.06
N TRP A 115 -8.21 -7.25 -11.25
CA TRP A 115 -8.74 -7.97 -12.39
C TRP A 115 -9.98 -8.72 -11.95
N PHE A 116 -11.10 -8.44 -12.58
CA PHE A 116 -12.33 -9.21 -12.43
C PHE A 116 -12.31 -10.44 -13.34
N GLN A 117 -13.13 -11.43 -13.01
CA GLN A 117 -13.41 -12.53 -13.92
C GLN A 117 -14.37 -12.07 -15.04
N ASP A 118 -14.32 -12.80 -16.15
CA ASP A 118 -15.19 -12.64 -17.31
C ASP A 118 -16.69 -12.83 -17.01
N THR A 119 -17.00 -13.53 -15.92
CA THR A 119 -18.36 -13.72 -15.42
C THR A 119 -19.02 -12.43 -14.89
N VAL A 120 -18.25 -11.38 -14.63
CA VAL A 120 -18.77 -10.11 -14.10
C VAL A 120 -19.37 -9.28 -15.23
N THR A 121 -20.68 -9.04 -15.16
CA THR A 121 -21.40 -8.26 -16.19
C THR A 121 -21.23 -6.74 -16.04
N ASP A 122 -21.22 -6.24 -14.80
CA ASP A 122 -21.06 -4.81 -14.49
C ASP A 122 -19.84 -4.63 -13.59
N VAL A 123 -18.71 -4.38 -14.26
CA VAL A 123 -17.41 -4.21 -13.63
C VAL A 123 -17.35 -2.93 -12.80
N ASP A 124 -17.96 -1.84 -13.25
CA ASP A 124 -17.90 -0.54 -12.57
C ASP A 124 -18.68 -0.54 -11.26
N LYS A 125 -19.86 -1.18 -11.24
CA LYS A 125 -20.61 -1.40 -10.01
C LYS A 125 -19.82 -2.27 -9.03
N SER A 126 -19.28 -3.39 -9.52
CA SER A 126 -18.50 -4.33 -8.70
C SER A 126 -17.26 -3.65 -8.12
N TRP A 127 -16.58 -2.82 -8.90
CA TRP A 127 -15.45 -1.99 -8.49
C TRP A 127 -15.80 -1.02 -7.36
N LYS A 128 -16.90 -0.26 -7.50
CA LYS A 128 -17.35 0.68 -6.48
C LYS A 128 -17.77 -0.02 -5.19
N GLU A 129 -18.46 -1.15 -5.28
CA GLU A 129 -18.85 -1.91 -4.09
C GLU A 129 -17.62 -2.52 -3.40
N LEU A 130 -16.67 -3.04 -4.19
CA LEU A 130 -15.41 -3.59 -3.70
C LEU A 130 -14.58 -2.53 -2.96
N SER A 131 -14.39 -1.35 -3.54
CA SER A 131 -13.61 -0.28 -2.90
C SER A 131 -14.19 0.15 -1.55
N ASN A 132 -15.53 0.21 -1.44
CA ASN A 132 -16.23 0.48 -0.19
C ASN A 132 -16.03 -0.63 0.86
N VAL A 133 -16.05 -1.90 0.47
CA VAL A 133 -15.80 -3.01 1.40
C VAL A 133 -14.33 -3.01 1.86
N LEU A 134 -13.39 -2.79 0.95
CA LEU A 134 -11.96 -2.71 1.27
C LEU A 134 -11.65 -1.54 2.20
N SER A 135 -12.34 -0.41 2.05
CA SER A 135 -12.27 0.73 2.97
C SER A 135 -12.55 0.30 4.41
N GLY A 136 -13.60 -0.50 4.64
CA GLY A 136 -13.94 -1.04 5.96
C GLY A 136 -12.95 -2.08 6.47
N ILE A 137 -12.43 -2.97 5.60
CA ILE A 137 -11.49 -4.03 6.01
C ILE A 137 -10.15 -3.44 6.44
N PHE A 138 -9.62 -2.47 5.68
CA PHE A 138 -8.29 -1.90 5.90
C PHE A 138 -8.30 -0.60 6.69
N CYS A 139 -9.46 -0.14 7.15
CA CYS A 139 -9.64 1.15 7.84
C CYS A 139 -9.05 2.33 7.05
N ALA A 140 -9.27 2.34 5.74
CA ALA A 140 -8.70 3.33 4.83
C ALA A 140 -9.81 4.02 4.03
N SER A 141 -9.56 5.21 3.51
CA SER A 141 -10.55 6.01 2.78
C SER A 141 -10.70 5.61 1.30
N LEU A 142 -10.64 4.31 1.00
CA LEU A 142 -10.78 3.77 -0.36
C LEU A 142 -12.17 4.01 -0.98
N ASN A 143 -13.15 4.39 -0.17
CA ASN A 143 -14.46 4.85 -0.63
C ASN A 143 -14.41 6.15 -1.46
N PHE A 144 -13.28 6.88 -1.43
CA PHE A 144 -13.03 8.01 -2.35
C PHE A 144 -12.60 7.57 -3.76
N ILE A 145 -12.43 6.27 -4.01
CA ILE A 145 -12.25 5.75 -5.37
C ILE A 145 -13.60 5.82 -6.09
N ASP A 146 -13.63 6.64 -7.14
CA ASP A 146 -14.79 6.86 -8.01
C ASP A 146 -14.36 6.91 -9.47
N SER A 147 -15.27 7.26 -10.38
CA SER A 147 -14.94 7.33 -11.81
C SER A 147 -13.88 8.40 -12.13
N THR A 148 -13.74 9.44 -11.30
CA THR A 148 -12.82 10.57 -11.56
C THR A 148 -11.36 10.24 -11.30
N ASN A 149 -11.07 9.16 -10.58
CA ASN A 149 -9.72 8.66 -10.29
C ASN A 149 -9.51 7.19 -10.68
N THR A 150 -10.48 6.58 -11.36
CA THR A 150 -10.38 5.22 -11.90
C THR A 150 -10.06 5.25 -13.38
N VAL A 151 -9.15 4.37 -13.82
CA VAL A 151 -8.79 4.17 -15.23
C VAL A 151 -8.70 2.68 -15.57
N THR A 152 -8.65 2.38 -16.87
CA THR A 152 -8.51 1.03 -17.43
C THR A 152 -7.23 0.95 -18.28
N PRO A 153 -6.05 0.71 -17.68
CA PRO A 153 -4.80 0.58 -18.41
C PRO A 153 -4.85 -0.55 -19.45
N THR A 154 -4.35 -0.31 -20.66
CA THR A 154 -4.39 -1.27 -21.78
C THR A 154 -3.06 -2.01 -21.98
N ALA A 155 -1.97 -1.53 -21.39
CA ALA A 155 -0.65 -2.12 -21.58
C ALA A 155 0.10 -2.37 -20.27
N SER A 156 0.09 -1.41 -19.36
CA SER A 156 1.06 -1.37 -18.24
C SER A 156 0.82 -2.39 -17.14
N PHE A 157 -0.44 -2.77 -16.96
CA PHE A 157 -0.85 -3.74 -15.96
C PHE A 157 -1.36 -4.97 -16.69
N LYS A 158 -0.69 -6.10 -16.48
CA LYS A 158 -1.07 -7.42 -16.95
C LYS A 158 -1.28 -8.32 -15.72
N PRO A 159 -2.11 -9.36 -15.83
CA PRO A 159 -2.30 -10.31 -14.74
C PRO A 159 -0.96 -10.90 -14.31
N LEU A 160 -0.72 -10.99 -13.00
CA LEU A 160 0.52 -11.55 -12.43
C LEU A 160 0.40 -13.03 -12.07
N GLY A 161 -0.81 -13.56 -12.01
CA GLY A 161 -1.13 -14.96 -11.80
C GLY A 161 -1.61 -15.64 -13.07
N LEU A 162 -2.47 -16.63 -12.91
CA LEU A 162 -3.06 -17.37 -14.02
C LEU A 162 -4.18 -16.55 -14.67
N ALA A 163 -4.00 -16.22 -15.95
CA ALA A 163 -5.03 -15.58 -16.76
C ALA A 163 -5.05 -16.18 -18.17
N ASN A 164 -6.23 -16.67 -18.57
CA ASN A 164 -6.49 -17.09 -19.95
C ASN A 164 -6.92 -15.91 -20.82
N ASP A 165 -7.65 -14.98 -20.21
CA ASP A 165 -8.19 -13.80 -20.86
C ASP A 165 -7.49 -12.55 -20.33
N THR A 166 -7.02 -11.72 -21.26
CA THR A 166 -6.33 -10.45 -20.98
C THR A 166 -7.16 -9.25 -21.43
N ASP A 167 -8.48 -9.40 -21.57
CA ASP A 167 -9.37 -8.28 -21.88
C ASP A 167 -9.34 -7.23 -20.74
N HIS A 168 -8.83 -6.05 -21.09
CA HIS A 168 -8.68 -4.91 -20.20
C HIS A 168 -10.01 -4.33 -19.73
N TYR A 169 -11.14 -4.72 -20.33
CA TYR A 169 -12.47 -4.41 -19.82
C TYR A 169 -12.65 -4.84 -18.36
N PHE A 170 -12.00 -5.93 -17.93
CA PHE A 170 -12.08 -6.45 -16.57
C PHE A 170 -11.02 -5.89 -15.62
N LEU A 171 -10.17 -4.97 -16.08
CA LEU A 171 -9.18 -4.30 -15.25
C LEU A 171 -9.71 -2.97 -14.74
N ARG A 172 -9.53 -2.69 -13.45
CA ARG A 172 -9.67 -1.35 -12.88
C ARG A 172 -8.42 -0.97 -12.10
N TYR A 173 -7.99 0.27 -12.24
CA TYR A 173 -6.82 0.85 -11.59
C TYR A 173 -7.16 2.22 -11.02
N ALA A 174 -6.80 2.47 -9.76
CA ALA A 174 -6.92 3.78 -9.13
C ALA A 174 -5.78 4.03 -8.14
N VAL A 175 -5.47 5.31 -7.95
CA VAL A 175 -4.48 5.79 -6.98
C VAL A 175 -5.06 6.97 -6.20
N LEU A 176 -4.86 6.95 -4.88
CA LEU A 176 -5.19 8.03 -3.95
C LEU A 176 -3.90 8.53 -3.29
N PRO A 177 -3.21 9.54 -3.86
CA PRO A 177 -1.91 9.99 -3.35
C PRO A 177 -1.94 10.54 -1.92
N ARG A 178 -3.12 10.98 -1.45
CA ARG A 178 -3.35 11.49 -0.09
C ARG A 178 -3.54 10.40 0.96
N GLU A 179 -3.94 9.21 0.54
CA GLU A 179 -4.26 8.10 1.44
C GLU A 179 -2.98 7.34 1.79
N VAL A 180 -2.15 7.95 2.63
CA VAL A 180 -0.89 7.35 3.08
C VAL A 180 -1.13 6.23 4.10
N VAL A 181 -0.06 5.53 4.48
CA VAL A 181 -0.15 4.55 5.57
C VAL A 181 -0.44 5.27 6.88
N CYS A 182 -1.40 4.74 7.64
CA CYS A 182 -1.72 5.19 8.99
C CYS A 182 -1.67 4.03 9.99
N THR A 183 -1.56 4.35 11.29
CA THR A 183 -1.41 3.34 12.35
C THR A 183 -2.62 2.41 12.44
N GLU A 184 -3.79 2.92 12.09
CA GLU A 184 -5.05 2.20 12.01
C GLU A 184 -5.08 1.19 10.87
N ASN A 185 -4.35 1.38 9.77
CA ASN A 185 -4.27 0.45 8.64
C ASN A 185 -3.38 -0.76 8.96
N LEU A 186 -2.36 -0.57 9.81
CA LEU A 186 -1.42 -1.63 10.18
C LEU A 186 -2.10 -2.74 11.02
N THR A 187 -3.03 -2.37 11.90
CA THR A 187 -3.73 -3.32 12.76
C THR A 187 -4.56 -4.36 11.99
N PRO A 188 -5.50 -3.98 11.09
CA PRO A 188 -6.23 -4.94 10.27
C PRO A 188 -5.30 -5.70 9.33
N TRP A 189 -4.26 -5.07 8.78
CA TRP A 189 -3.27 -5.76 7.94
C TRP A 189 -2.59 -6.91 8.70
N LYS A 190 -2.16 -6.67 9.96
CA LYS A 190 -1.57 -7.73 10.80
C LYS A 190 -2.59 -8.80 11.20
N LYS A 191 -3.86 -8.45 11.40
CA LYS A 191 -4.92 -9.43 11.71
C LYS A 191 -5.15 -10.47 10.59
N LEU A 192 -4.74 -10.17 9.36
CA LEU A 192 -4.81 -11.12 8.24
C LEU A 192 -3.74 -12.21 8.33
N LEU A 193 -2.64 -11.97 9.06
CA LEU A 193 -1.59 -12.96 9.25
C LEU A 193 -2.05 -14.04 10.26
N PRO A 194 -1.80 -15.34 9.99
CA PRO A 194 -2.22 -16.43 10.89
C PRO A 194 -1.72 -16.29 12.34
N CYS A 195 -0.49 -15.80 12.53
CA CYS A 195 0.08 -15.52 13.85
C CYS A 195 -0.13 -14.07 14.35
N SER A 196 -0.81 -13.24 13.54
CA SER A 196 -1.10 -11.82 13.78
C SER A 196 0.10 -10.95 14.18
N SER A 197 0.36 -10.79 15.47
CA SER A 197 1.54 -10.08 16.01
C SER A 197 2.07 -10.76 17.28
N LYS A 198 1.71 -12.03 17.48
CA LYS A 198 2.04 -12.79 18.70
C LYS A 198 3.35 -13.55 18.57
N ALA A 199 3.61 -14.11 17.39
CA ALA A 199 4.77 -14.94 17.09
C ALA A 199 5.30 -14.68 15.68
N GLY A 200 6.52 -15.13 15.40
CA GLY A 200 7.17 -15.01 14.09
C GLY A 200 7.65 -13.61 13.76
N LEU A 201 7.88 -13.37 12.47
CA LEU A 201 8.44 -12.10 11.98
C LEU A 201 7.51 -10.90 12.25
N SER A 202 6.20 -11.17 12.35
CA SER A 202 5.17 -10.17 12.64
C SER A 202 5.37 -9.43 13.97
N VAL A 203 6.12 -10.01 14.92
CA VAL A 203 6.45 -9.41 16.23
C VAL A 203 7.30 -8.13 16.08
N LEU A 204 8.07 -8.02 15.00
CA LEU A 204 8.88 -6.84 14.71
C LEU A 204 8.04 -5.63 14.24
N LEU A 205 6.77 -5.86 13.87
CA LEU A 205 5.91 -4.85 13.23
C LEU A 205 5.22 -3.92 14.25
N LYS A 206 6.05 -3.14 14.97
CA LYS A 206 5.60 -2.15 15.95
C LYS A 206 5.38 -0.78 15.28
N ALA A 207 4.16 -0.26 15.36
CA ALA A 207 3.78 1.03 14.75
C ALA A 207 4.75 2.16 15.12
N ASP A 208 5.02 2.36 16.41
CA ASP A 208 5.97 3.35 16.92
C ASP A 208 7.30 3.42 16.13
N ARG A 209 7.91 2.28 15.79
CA ARG A 209 9.17 2.30 15.00
C ARG A 209 8.95 2.39 13.50
N LEU A 210 7.91 1.74 12.99
CA LEU A 210 7.65 1.68 11.54
C LEU A 210 7.18 3.03 10.94
N PHE A 211 6.63 3.94 11.73
CA PHE A 211 6.14 5.24 11.23
C PHE A 211 7.16 6.37 11.39
N HIS A 212 8.30 6.09 12.02
CA HIS A 212 9.47 6.99 12.08
C HIS A 212 10.52 6.69 11.00
N THR A 213 10.19 5.83 10.04
CA THR A 213 11.07 5.47 8.92
C THR A 213 10.90 6.43 7.74
N SER A 214 11.92 6.55 6.90
CA SER A 214 11.92 7.44 5.73
C SER A 214 11.02 6.94 4.58
N TYR A 215 10.67 5.65 4.60
CA TYR A 215 9.74 5.03 3.68
C TYR A 215 9.03 3.89 4.40
N HIS A 216 7.71 3.77 4.21
CA HIS A 216 6.91 2.67 4.70
C HIS A 216 5.88 2.31 3.63
N SER A 217 5.91 1.07 3.14
CA SER A 217 4.86 0.53 2.29
C SER A 217 4.35 -0.78 2.86
N GLN A 218 3.03 -0.93 2.92
CA GLN A 218 2.37 -2.20 3.23
C GLN A 218 1.42 -2.54 2.09
N ALA A 219 1.41 -3.80 1.65
CA ALA A 219 0.57 -4.23 0.55
C ALA A 219 -0.03 -5.62 0.78
N VAL A 220 -1.09 -5.88 0.03
CA VAL A 220 -1.81 -7.15 -0.05
C VAL A 220 -2.02 -7.46 -1.52
N HIS A 221 -1.56 -8.62 -1.94
CA HIS A 221 -1.71 -9.13 -3.30
C HIS A 221 -2.38 -10.49 -3.25
N ILE A 222 -3.41 -10.67 -4.06
CA ILE A 222 -4.16 -11.91 -4.20
C ILE A 222 -4.15 -12.29 -5.67
N ARG A 223 -3.70 -13.50 -5.97
CA ARG A 223 -3.73 -14.03 -7.34
C ARG A 223 -3.90 -15.56 -7.36
N PRO A 224 -4.44 -16.12 -8.44
CA PRO A 224 -4.43 -17.56 -8.67
C PRO A 224 -3.03 -18.01 -9.11
N VAL A 225 -2.58 -19.13 -8.58
CA VAL A 225 -1.31 -19.78 -8.91
C VAL A 225 -1.53 -21.26 -9.20
N CYS A 226 -0.61 -21.87 -9.95
CA CYS A 226 -0.67 -23.30 -10.22
C CYS A 226 -0.41 -24.08 -8.95
N ARG A 227 -1.23 -25.10 -8.65
CA ARG A 227 -0.97 -25.97 -7.51
C ARG A 227 0.26 -26.86 -7.72
N ASN A 228 0.48 -27.28 -8.96
CA ASN A 228 1.52 -28.20 -9.38
C ASN A 228 2.14 -27.72 -10.71
N ALA A 229 3.31 -28.26 -11.07
CA ALA A 229 4.02 -27.88 -12.29
C ALA A 229 3.20 -28.07 -13.59
N ARG A 230 2.24 -29.00 -13.59
CA ARG A 230 1.33 -29.25 -14.74
C ARG A 230 0.12 -28.32 -14.78
N CYS A 231 -0.05 -27.47 -13.75
CA CYS A 231 -1.17 -26.53 -13.60
C CYS A 231 -2.57 -27.15 -13.77
N THR A 232 -2.76 -28.41 -13.36
CA THR A 232 -4.04 -29.12 -13.53
C THR A 232 -5.12 -28.63 -12.56
N SER A 233 -4.70 -27.99 -11.48
CA SER A 233 -5.56 -27.44 -10.43
C SER A 233 -4.97 -26.12 -9.96
N ILE A 234 -5.86 -25.20 -9.57
CA ILE A 234 -5.51 -23.86 -9.15
C ILE A 234 -5.46 -23.81 -7.61
N SER A 235 -4.61 -22.93 -7.11
CA SER A 235 -4.54 -22.52 -5.71
C SER A 235 -4.55 -20.99 -5.62
N TRP A 236 -4.92 -20.45 -4.48
CA TRP A 236 -4.91 -19.01 -4.23
C TRP A 236 -3.66 -18.63 -3.43
N GLU A 237 -2.96 -17.61 -3.89
CA GLU A 237 -1.85 -16.99 -3.17
C GLU A 237 -2.31 -15.65 -2.60
N LEU A 238 -2.24 -15.51 -1.27
CA LEU A 238 -2.27 -14.23 -0.57
C LEU A 238 -0.85 -13.86 -0.18
N ARG A 239 -0.39 -12.73 -0.69
CA ARG A 239 0.93 -12.19 -0.41
C ARG A 239 0.83 -10.85 0.27
N GLN A 240 1.25 -10.80 1.52
CA GLN A 240 1.32 -9.59 2.31
C GLN A 240 2.76 -9.12 2.38
N THR A 241 3.02 -7.88 1.98
CA THR A 241 4.38 -7.32 1.94
C THR A 241 4.46 -6.09 2.80
N LEU A 242 5.57 -5.91 3.51
CA LEU A 242 5.84 -4.67 4.23
C LEU A 242 7.30 -4.27 4.02
N SER A 243 7.53 -3.11 3.44
CA SER A 243 8.87 -2.59 3.16
C SER A 243 9.07 -1.27 3.88
N VAL A 244 10.14 -1.18 4.67
CA VAL A 244 10.52 0.03 5.40
C VAL A 244 11.98 0.37 5.18
N VAL A 245 12.30 1.67 5.22
CA VAL A 245 13.69 2.16 5.11
C VAL A 245 14.05 2.98 6.34
N PHE A 246 14.97 2.45 7.13
CA PHE A 246 15.52 3.11 8.32
C PHE A 246 16.65 4.05 7.93
N ASP A 247 16.52 5.32 8.32
CA ASP A 247 17.55 6.34 8.12
C ASP A 247 18.77 6.04 8.99
N ALA A 248 19.95 6.03 8.37
CA ALA A 248 21.23 5.80 9.04
C ALA A 248 21.58 6.86 10.08
N PHE A 249 21.25 8.13 9.88
CA PHE A 249 21.56 9.20 10.82
C PHE A 249 20.69 9.11 12.08
N ILE A 250 19.38 8.98 11.90
CA ILE A 250 18.42 8.92 13.01
C ILE A 250 18.59 7.63 13.81
N THR A 251 18.66 6.51 13.09
CA THR A 251 18.76 5.20 13.75
C THR A 251 20.16 5.00 14.28
N GLY A 252 21.17 5.32 13.46
CA GLY A 252 22.59 4.98 13.61
C GLY A 252 23.42 5.89 14.52
N GLN A 253 22.93 7.05 14.95
CA GLN A 253 23.77 8.10 15.57
C GLN A 253 25.01 8.41 14.69
N GLY A 254 24.82 8.35 13.36
CA GLY A 254 25.88 8.50 12.36
C GLY A 254 26.71 7.24 12.07
N LYS A 255 26.58 6.15 12.84
CA LYS A 255 27.20 4.85 12.53
C LYS A 255 26.27 4.03 11.63
N LYS A 256 26.83 3.40 10.58
CA LYS A 256 26.09 2.53 9.64
C LYS A 256 25.74 1.15 10.21
N ASP A 257 25.97 0.93 11.51
CA ASP A 257 25.67 -0.31 12.21
C ASP A 257 24.19 -0.40 12.55
N TRP A 258 23.60 -1.58 12.34
CA TRP A 258 22.20 -1.83 12.66
C TRP A 258 22.03 -3.14 13.42
N SER A 259 20.92 -3.24 14.14
CA SER A 259 20.45 -4.47 14.75
C SER A 259 18.93 -4.53 14.70
N LEU A 260 18.36 -5.74 14.77
CA LEU A 260 16.90 -5.90 14.83
C LEU A 260 16.30 -5.09 15.99
N PHE A 261 16.91 -5.15 17.17
CA PHE A 261 16.47 -4.38 18.32
C PHE A 261 16.52 -2.87 18.07
N ARG A 262 17.55 -2.38 17.39
CA ARG A 262 17.69 -0.94 17.10
C ARG A 262 16.65 -0.45 16.09
N MET A 263 16.38 -1.25 15.06
CA MET A 263 15.40 -0.91 14.02
C MET A 263 13.97 -1.01 14.58
N PHE A 264 13.62 -2.15 15.17
CA PHE A 264 12.24 -2.51 15.51
C PHE A 264 11.90 -2.40 17.00
N SER A 265 12.86 -2.07 17.86
CA SER A 265 12.70 -2.10 19.34
C SER A 265 12.24 -3.45 19.87
N ARG A 266 12.51 -4.52 19.11
CA ARG A 266 12.16 -5.91 19.39
C ARG A 266 13.22 -6.84 18.83
N THR A 267 13.34 -8.00 19.43
CA THR A 267 14.15 -9.12 18.98
C THR A 267 13.22 -10.28 18.62
N LEU A 268 13.70 -11.20 17.79
CA LEU A 268 12.95 -12.41 17.48
C LEU A 268 13.11 -13.40 18.63
N THR A 269 11.99 -13.98 19.08
CA THR A 269 11.97 -14.87 20.26
C THR A 269 11.47 -16.25 19.90
N GLU A 270 10.44 -16.31 19.05
CA GLU A 270 9.82 -17.55 18.58
C GLU A 270 9.40 -17.40 17.10
N PRO A 271 9.43 -18.48 16.32
CA PRO A 271 8.91 -18.48 14.96
C PRO A 271 7.38 -18.56 14.99
N CYS A 272 6.70 -18.25 13.89
CA CYS A 272 5.27 -18.49 13.81
C CYS A 272 5.02 -20.02 13.77
N PRO A 273 4.31 -20.62 14.75
CA PRO A 273 4.11 -22.08 14.81
C PRO A 273 3.27 -22.63 13.65
N LEU A 274 2.58 -21.77 12.90
CA LEU A 274 1.78 -22.14 11.73
C LEU A 274 2.56 -22.01 10.41
N ALA A 275 3.77 -21.44 10.44
CA ALA A 275 4.60 -21.26 9.26
C ALA A 275 5.33 -22.56 8.90
N SER A 276 5.30 -22.95 7.63
CA SER A 276 6.11 -24.04 7.10
C SER A 276 7.56 -23.60 6.89
N GLU A 277 7.79 -22.31 6.63
CA GLU A 277 9.12 -21.72 6.56
C GLU A 277 9.11 -20.34 7.20
N SER A 278 10.17 -20.03 7.94
CA SER A 278 10.35 -18.72 8.58
C SER A 278 11.82 -18.33 8.55
N ARG A 279 12.23 -17.47 7.62
CA ARG A 279 13.65 -17.16 7.37
C ARG A 279 13.96 -15.67 7.39
N VAL A 280 15.14 -15.32 7.88
CA VAL A 280 15.71 -13.98 7.75
C VAL A 280 16.90 -14.02 6.81
N TYR A 281 16.88 -13.19 5.78
CA TYR A 281 17.95 -12.97 4.82
C TYR A 281 18.63 -11.64 5.10
N VAL A 282 19.96 -11.63 5.13
CA VAL A 282 20.75 -10.40 5.26
C VAL A 282 21.64 -10.26 4.04
N ASP A 283 21.48 -9.20 3.26
CA ASP A 283 22.34 -8.92 2.11
C ASP A 283 23.76 -8.60 2.62
N ILE A 284 24.69 -9.50 2.32
CA ILE A 284 26.11 -9.41 2.63
C ILE A 284 26.92 -9.35 1.33
N THR A 285 26.36 -8.88 0.21
CA THR A 285 27.06 -8.90 -1.08
C THR A 285 28.37 -8.12 -1.05
N THR A 286 28.40 -6.99 -0.34
CA THR A 286 29.61 -6.17 -0.13
C THR A 286 30.69 -6.87 0.71
N TYR A 287 30.36 -7.98 1.39
CA TYR A 287 31.29 -8.79 2.17
C TYR A 287 32.38 -9.46 1.32
N ASN A 288 32.04 -9.89 0.10
CA ASN A 288 32.93 -10.72 -0.72
C ASN A 288 34.19 -10.00 -1.23
N GLN A 289 34.29 -8.68 -1.06
CA GLN A 289 35.49 -7.97 -1.45
C GLN A 289 36.59 -8.02 -0.38
N ASP A 290 36.25 -8.03 0.92
CA ASP A 290 37.21 -8.21 2.01
C ASP A 290 36.50 -8.61 3.33
N ASN A 291 36.82 -9.79 3.89
CA ASN A 291 36.41 -10.24 5.24
C ASN A 291 36.78 -9.24 6.37
N GLU A 292 37.55 -8.19 6.05
CA GLU A 292 38.01 -7.17 6.98
C GLU A 292 36.97 -6.09 7.32
N THR A 293 35.94 -5.89 6.50
CA THR A 293 35.10 -4.67 6.59
C THR A 293 33.83 -4.83 7.42
N LEU A 294 33.21 -6.01 7.40
CA LEU A 294 31.86 -6.23 7.92
C LEU A 294 31.80 -7.44 8.84
N GLU A 295 31.07 -7.33 9.95
CA GLU A 295 30.88 -8.40 10.91
C GLU A 295 29.38 -8.59 11.18
N VAL A 296 28.88 -9.79 10.91
CA VAL A 296 27.48 -10.15 11.16
C VAL A 296 27.40 -11.08 12.35
N HIS A 297 26.54 -10.73 13.31
CA HIS A 297 26.34 -11.46 14.56
C HIS A 297 24.86 -11.80 14.77
N PRO A 298 24.51 -13.05 15.15
CA PRO A 298 25.37 -14.24 15.20
C PRO A 298 25.87 -14.66 13.80
N PRO A 299 26.91 -15.49 13.69
CA PRO A 299 27.37 -15.99 12.40
C PRO A 299 26.23 -16.72 11.67
N PRO A 300 26.12 -16.58 10.34
CA PRO A 300 25.01 -17.15 9.58
C PRO A 300 25.07 -18.69 9.54
N THR A 301 23.90 -19.33 9.54
CA THR A 301 23.78 -20.79 9.44
C THR A 301 24.20 -21.29 8.07
N THR A 302 23.76 -20.59 7.02
CA THR A 302 24.05 -20.90 5.62
C THR A 302 24.08 -19.62 4.80
N THR A 303 24.71 -19.66 3.63
CA THR A 303 24.69 -18.56 2.65
C THR A 303 23.94 -18.96 1.39
N TYR A 304 23.27 -17.99 0.77
CA TYR A 304 22.56 -18.14 -0.49
C TYR A 304 23.09 -17.14 -1.51
N GLN A 305 23.38 -17.61 -2.72
CA GLN A 305 23.87 -16.77 -3.81
C GLN A 305 22.95 -16.90 -5.02
N ASP A 306 22.53 -15.77 -5.56
CA ASP A 306 21.64 -15.73 -6.71
C ASP A 306 21.77 -14.40 -7.47
N VAL A 307 21.21 -14.34 -8.67
CA VAL A 307 21.13 -13.12 -9.48
C VAL A 307 19.79 -12.47 -9.23
N ILE A 308 19.81 -11.33 -8.54
CA ILE A 308 18.63 -10.59 -8.13
C ILE A 308 18.72 -9.19 -8.73
N LEU A 309 17.65 -8.80 -9.44
CA LEU A 309 17.56 -7.52 -10.16
C LEU A 309 18.79 -7.26 -11.05
N GLY A 310 19.26 -8.33 -11.70
CA GLY A 310 20.37 -8.34 -12.64
C GLY A 310 21.78 -8.24 -12.05
N THR A 311 21.91 -8.36 -10.73
CA THR A 311 23.19 -8.35 -10.01
C THR A 311 23.38 -9.62 -9.20
N ARG A 312 24.62 -10.13 -9.12
CA ARG A 312 24.91 -11.28 -8.26
C ARG A 312 24.94 -10.83 -6.81
N LYS A 313 24.07 -11.41 -5.99
CA LYS A 313 23.89 -11.09 -4.58
C LYS A 313 24.20 -12.29 -3.70
N THR A 314 24.73 -12.02 -2.50
CA THR A 314 25.00 -13.02 -1.47
C THR A 314 24.23 -12.67 -0.20
N TYR A 315 23.46 -13.62 0.31
CA TYR A 315 22.67 -13.47 1.52
C TYR A 315 23.13 -14.43 2.61
N ALA A 316 23.24 -13.92 3.82
CA ALA A 316 23.28 -14.72 5.04
C ALA A 316 21.85 -15.15 5.39
N ILE A 317 21.63 -16.44 5.66
CA ILE A 317 20.33 -17.00 6.02
C ILE A 317 20.32 -17.39 7.49
N TYR A 318 19.25 -16.99 8.17
CA TYR A 318 18.88 -17.44 9.52
C TYR A 318 17.52 -18.11 9.46
N ASP A 319 17.49 -19.43 9.65
CA ASP A 319 16.24 -20.18 9.75
C ASP A 319 15.72 -20.11 11.19
N LEU A 320 14.51 -19.57 11.37
CA LEU A 320 13.89 -19.43 12.68
C LEU A 320 13.22 -20.73 13.14
N LEU A 321 13.00 -21.70 12.25
CA LEU A 321 12.48 -23.02 12.64
C LEU A 321 13.59 -23.93 13.17
N ASP A 322 14.86 -23.59 12.94
CA ASP A 322 15.98 -24.31 13.53
C ASP A 322 16.08 -24.03 15.04
N THR A 323 15.71 -25.04 15.84
CA THR A 323 15.73 -24.98 17.30
C THR A 323 17.09 -24.60 17.88
N ALA A 324 18.20 -24.94 17.23
CA ALA A 324 19.54 -24.59 17.72
C ALA A 324 19.76 -23.07 17.74
N MET A 325 19.26 -22.37 16.72
CA MET A 325 19.39 -20.90 16.59
C MET A 325 18.64 -20.15 17.67
N ILE A 326 17.39 -20.55 17.94
CA ILE A 326 16.54 -19.89 18.94
C ILE A 326 16.97 -20.26 20.37
N ASN A 327 17.34 -21.52 20.63
CA ASN A 327 17.75 -21.94 21.96
C ASN A 327 19.07 -21.30 22.41
N ASN A 328 20.05 -21.17 21.50
CA ASN A 328 21.28 -20.41 21.76
C ASN A 328 20.98 -18.91 21.90
N SER A 329 19.96 -18.46 21.16
CA SER A 329 19.34 -17.13 21.13
C SER A 329 18.81 -16.59 22.45
N ARG A 330 17.77 -17.28 22.95
CA ARG A 330 16.60 -16.74 23.69
C ARG A 330 15.93 -15.51 23.05
N ASN A 331 16.72 -14.58 22.52
CA ASN A 331 16.33 -13.37 21.80
C ASN A 331 17.26 -13.13 20.59
N LEU A 332 16.95 -13.75 19.45
CA LEU A 332 17.71 -13.53 18.23
C LEU A 332 17.68 -12.05 17.82
N ASN A 333 18.83 -11.41 17.94
CA ASN A 333 19.07 -10.02 17.58
C ASN A 333 20.19 -9.95 16.56
N ILE A 334 19.84 -10.13 15.29
CA ILE A 334 20.81 -10.04 14.19
C ILE A 334 21.36 -8.61 14.17
N GLN A 335 22.69 -8.51 14.11
CA GLN A 335 23.43 -7.25 14.07
C GLN A 335 24.44 -7.30 12.94
N LEU A 336 24.65 -6.15 12.32
CA LEU A 336 25.68 -5.94 11.33
C LEU A 336 26.48 -4.71 11.76
N LYS A 337 27.79 -4.92 11.92
CA LYS A 337 28.75 -3.90 12.34
C LYS A 337 29.82 -3.70 11.27
N TRP A 338 30.19 -2.44 11.04
CA TRP A 338 31.27 -2.06 10.15
C TRP A 338 32.56 -1.89 10.95
N LYS A 339 33.57 -2.72 10.68
CA LYS A 339 34.91 -2.62 11.28
C LYS A 339 35.65 -1.37 10.81
N ARG A 340 35.48 -1.02 9.53
CA ARG A 340 35.92 0.23 8.92
C ARG A 340 34.72 0.84 8.19
N PRO A 341 34.36 2.11 8.42
CA PRO A 341 33.30 2.75 7.67
C PRO A 341 33.73 2.79 6.19
N PRO A 342 32.84 2.40 5.25
CA PRO A 342 33.16 2.51 3.83
C PRO A 342 33.47 3.97 3.50
N GLU A 343 34.53 4.21 2.72
CA GLU A 343 34.89 5.53 2.21
C GLU A 343 33.69 6.16 1.50
N ASN A 344 33.63 7.50 1.44
CA ASN A 344 32.53 8.26 0.84
C ASN A 344 32.51 8.10 -0.70
N GLU A 345 32.29 6.89 -1.18
CA GLU A 345 31.97 6.64 -2.58
C GLU A 345 30.53 7.06 -2.85
N ALA A 346 30.32 7.69 -4.00
CA ALA A 346 28.97 7.97 -4.46
C ALA A 346 28.23 6.64 -4.67
N PRO A 347 26.97 6.52 -4.24
CA PRO A 347 26.21 5.29 -4.41
C PRO A 347 26.11 4.92 -5.90
N PRO A 348 26.25 3.64 -6.28
CA PRO A 348 26.06 3.20 -7.66
C PRO A 348 24.68 3.61 -8.16
N VAL A 349 24.65 4.23 -9.34
CA VAL A 349 23.40 4.70 -9.95
C VAL A 349 22.70 3.52 -10.62
N PRO A 350 21.40 3.27 -10.35
CA PRO A 350 20.67 2.20 -11.00
C PRO A 350 20.50 2.46 -12.50
N PHE A 351 20.40 1.38 -13.29
CA PHE A 351 20.22 1.45 -14.75
C PHE A 351 18.97 2.21 -15.18
N LEU A 352 17.88 2.12 -14.41
CA LEU A 352 16.65 2.86 -14.64
C LEU A 352 16.27 3.63 -13.37
N HIS A 353 16.01 4.92 -13.52
CA HIS A 353 15.30 5.73 -12.54
C HIS A 353 14.56 6.86 -13.26
N ALA A 354 13.64 7.49 -12.56
CA ALA A 354 12.86 8.59 -13.10
C ALA A 354 12.60 9.66 -12.05
N GLN A 355 12.30 10.85 -12.53
CA GLN A 355 11.85 11.96 -11.70
C GLN A 355 10.76 12.72 -12.44
N ARG A 356 9.85 13.33 -11.69
CA ARG A 356 8.74 14.10 -12.24
C ARG A 356 8.59 15.42 -11.51
N TYR A 357 8.30 16.49 -12.26
CA TYR A 357 8.06 17.82 -11.69
C TYR A 357 7.05 18.60 -12.53
N VAL A 358 6.50 19.64 -11.91
CA VAL A 358 5.61 20.62 -12.55
C VAL A 358 6.42 21.89 -12.80
N SER A 359 6.38 22.39 -14.03
CA SER A 359 6.94 23.70 -14.41
C SER A 359 5.84 24.63 -14.93
N GLY A 360 6.19 25.90 -15.14
CA GLY A 360 5.28 26.93 -15.66
C GLY A 360 5.16 28.14 -14.74
N TYR A 361 4.54 29.20 -15.26
CA TYR A 361 4.35 30.47 -14.57
C TYR A 361 2.87 30.80 -14.43
N GLY A 362 2.50 31.39 -13.30
CA GLY A 362 1.13 31.78 -13.00
C GLY A 362 0.22 30.62 -12.59
N LEU A 363 -1.07 30.93 -12.40
CA LEU A 363 -2.09 30.00 -11.91
C LEU A 363 -2.96 29.41 -13.02
N GLN A 364 -2.70 29.72 -14.30
CA GLN A 364 -3.50 29.21 -15.41
C GLN A 364 -2.81 28.03 -16.12
N LYS A 365 -1.63 28.27 -16.70
CA LYS A 365 -0.90 27.27 -17.49
C LYS A 365 0.23 26.61 -16.68
N GLY A 366 0.55 25.38 -17.03
CA GLY A 366 1.66 24.61 -16.47
C GLY A 366 2.16 23.58 -17.47
N GLU A 367 3.25 22.93 -17.13
CA GLU A 367 3.89 21.85 -17.89
C GLU A 367 4.21 20.71 -16.94
N LEU A 368 3.80 19.50 -17.30
CA LEU A 368 4.22 18.27 -16.62
C LEU A 368 5.46 17.77 -17.33
N SER A 369 6.54 17.58 -16.58
CA SER A 369 7.79 17.05 -17.11
C SER A 369 8.19 15.79 -16.36
N THR A 370 8.36 14.70 -17.11
CA THR A 370 8.86 13.41 -16.61
C THR A 370 10.20 13.14 -17.27
N LEU A 371 11.25 12.97 -16.46
CA LEU A 371 12.60 12.66 -16.92
C LEU A 371 12.90 11.18 -16.62
N LEU A 372 13.23 10.45 -17.67
CA LEU A 372 13.53 9.02 -17.65
C LEU A 372 15.03 8.82 -17.89
N TYR A 373 15.72 8.18 -16.96
CA TYR A 373 17.16 7.98 -17.01
C TYR A 373 17.47 6.53 -17.35
N ASN A 374 18.15 6.31 -18.47
CA ASN A 374 18.82 5.05 -18.78
C ASN A 374 20.33 5.23 -18.58
N THR A 375 20.86 4.68 -17.50
CA THR A 375 22.30 4.73 -17.18
C THR A 375 23.04 3.47 -17.61
N HIS A 376 22.38 2.53 -18.30
CA HIS A 376 23.06 1.38 -18.88
C HIS A 376 24.09 1.87 -19.91
N PRO A 377 25.37 1.45 -19.81
CA PRO A 377 26.45 1.97 -20.66
C PRO A 377 26.22 1.79 -22.17
N TYR A 378 25.72 0.62 -22.59
CA TYR A 378 25.66 0.24 -24.01
C TYR A 378 24.27 -0.18 -24.53
N ARG A 379 23.32 -0.55 -23.67
CA ARG A 379 22.03 -1.10 -24.09
C ARG A 379 20.91 -0.07 -23.97
N ALA A 380 20.20 0.12 -25.07
CA ALA A 380 18.90 0.78 -25.08
C ALA A 380 17.82 -0.26 -24.79
N PHE A 381 16.75 0.12 -24.09
CA PHE A 381 15.61 -0.75 -23.83
C PHE A 381 14.30 0.06 -23.80
N PRO A 382 13.15 -0.56 -24.14
CA PRO A 382 11.87 0.11 -24.11
C PRO A 382 11.33 0.22 -22.69
N VAL A 383 10.65 1.33 -22.42
CA VAL A 383 9.91 1.57 -21.18
C VAL A 383 8.49 1.97 -21.51
N LEU A 384 7.55 1.30 -20.86
CA LEU A 384 6.14 1.65 -20.92
C LEU A 384 5.84 2.64 -19.80
N LEU A 385 5.48 3.86 -20.19
CA LEU A 385 5.09 4.94 -19.29
C LEU A 385 3.57 5.04 -19.26
N LEU A 386 2.98 4.96 -18.06
CA LEU A 386 1.58 5.27 -17.82
C LEU A 386 1.47 6.51 -16.94
N ASP A 387 0.60 7.42 -17.35
CA ASP A 387 0.32 8.65 -16.62
C ASP A 387 -1.19 8.85 -16.47
N THR A 388 -1.62 9.07 -15.23
CA THR A 388 -3.02 9.37 -14.89
C THR A 388 -3.09 10.78 -14.34
N VAL A 389 -3.71 11.69 -15.08
CA VAL A 389 -3.79 13.11 -14.71
C VAL A 389 -5.26 13.48 -14.43
N PRO A 390 -5.58 14.05 -13.26
CA PRO A 390 -6.94 14.44 -12.93
C PRO A 390 -7.57 15.40 -13.96
N TRP A 391 -8.88 15.31 -14.12
CA TRP A 391 -9.65 16.09 -15.11
C TRP A 391 -9.53 17.61 -14.96
N TYR A 392 -9.24 18.10 -13.75
CA TYR A 392 -9.04 19.54 -13.51
C TYR A 392 -7.69 20.06 -14.01
N LEU A 393 -6.81 19.21 -14.52
CA LEU A 393 -5.61 19.58 -15.26
C LEU A 393 -5.80 19.19 -16.72
N ARG A 394 -6.31 20.12 -17.52
CA ARG A 394 -6.66 19.88 -18.92
C ARG A 394 -5.39 19.78 -19.76
N LEU A 395 -5.06 18.58 -20.22
CA LEU A 395 -3.86 18.32 -21.01
C LEU A 395 -4.00 18.78 -22.46
N TYR A 396 -3.01 19.51 -22.97
CA TYR A 396 -2.91 19.89 -24.37
C TYR A 396 -2.02 18.89 -25.13
N VAL A 397 -2.62 17.82 -25.66
CA VAL A 397 -1.88 16.71 -26.30
C VAL A 397 -0.98 17.15 -27.46
N HIS A 398 -1.39 18.17 -28.23
CA HIS A 398 -0.57 18.72 -29.32
C HIS A 398 0.76 19.33 -28.86
N THR A 399 0.94 19.57 -27.55
CA THR A 399 2.18 20.06 -26.94
C THR A 399 3.07 18.94 -26.38
N LEU A 400 2.65 17.67 -26.53
CA LEU A 400 3.43 16.52 -26.08
C LEU A 400 4.76 16.47 -26.84
N THR A 401 5.86 16.54 -26.10
CA THR A 401 7.21 16.42 -26.63
C THR A 401 7.97 15.33 -25.91
N ILE A 402 8.66 14.49 -26.67
CA ILE A 402 9.51 13.42 -26.14
C ILE A 402 10.88 13.60 -26.79
N THR A 403 11.88 13.90 -25.96
CA THR A 403 13.23 14.22 -26.44
C THR A 403 14.28 13.41 -25.70
N SER A 404 15.26 12.87 -26.45
CA SER A 404 16.40 12.12 -25.91
C SER A 404 17.67 12.65 -26.56
N LYS A 405 18.66 13.05 -25.75
CA LYS A 405 19.93 13.66 -26.24
C LYS A 405 19.69 14.83 -27.23
N GLY A 406 18.67 15.65 -26.97
CA GLY A 406 18.31 16.80 -27.81
C GLY A 406 17.63 16.48 -29.14
N LYS A 407 17.34 15.21 -29.43
CA LYS A 407 16.59 14.78 -30.62
C LYS A 407 15.18 14.32 -30.23
N GLU A 408 14.22 14.49 -31.14
CA GLU A 408 12.88 13.93 -30.99
C GLU A 408 12.97 12.40 -30.90
N ASN A 409 12.27 11.81 -29.93
CA ASN A 409 12.21 10.37 -29.72
C ASN A 409 10.75 9.92 -29.82
N LYS A 410 10.37 9.39 -30.99
CA LYS A 410 9.00 9.02 -31.29
C LYS A 410 8.62 7.71 -30.57
N PRO A 411 7.50 7.68 -29.83
CA PRO A 411 7.08 6.47 -29.13
C PRO A 411 6.61 5.41 -30.13
N SER A 412 6.88 4.14 -29.84
CA SER A 412 6.45 3.01 -30.68
C SER A 412 4.96 2.69 -30.51
N TYR A 413 4.39 3.09 -29.38
CA TYR A 413 2.96 2.94 -29.05
C TYR A 413 2.52 4.16 -28.25
N ILE A 414 1.32 4.67 -28.55
CA ILE A 414 0.65 5.71 -27.76
C ILE A 414 -0.83 5.37 -27.66
N HIS A 415 -1.34 5.34 -26.44
CA HIS A 415 -2.76 5.24 -26.15
C HIS A 415 -3.14 6.38 -25.22
N TYR A 416 -4.12 7.17 -25.62
CA TYR A 416 -4.56 8.33 -24.86
C TYR A 416 -6.08 8.35 -24.76
N GLN A 417 -6.58 8.42 -23.54
CA GLN A 417 -7.98 8.64 -23.22
C GLN A 417 -8.12 10.03 -22.58
N PRO A 418 -8.86 10.97 -23.21
CA PRO A 418 -9.02 12.31 -22.68
C PRO A 418 -9.90 12.30 -21.42
N ALA A 419 -9.61 13.20 -20.49
CA ALA A 419 -10.48 13.44 -19.33
C ALA A 419 -11.84 13.98 -19.76
N GLN A 420 -12.82 13.76 -18.88
CA GLN A 420 -14.11 14.42 -18.93
C GLN A 420 -14.35 15.06 -17.56
N ASP A 421 -14.69 16.35 -17.56
CA ASP A 421 -14.88 17.13 -16.34
C ASP A 421 -15.82 16.40 -15.35
N ARG A 422 -15.29 16.09 -14.15
CA ARG A 422 -16.01 15.38 -13.05
C ARG A 422 -16.47 13.97 -13.37
N LEU A 423 -16.00 13.36 -14.46
CA LEU A 423 -16.40 12.01 -14.85
C LEU A 423 -15.22 11.05 -14.89
N GLN A 424 -14.11 11.43 -15.55
CA GLN A 424 -12.94 10.55 -15.70
C GLN A 424 -11.65 11.36 -15.83
N PRO A 425 -10.49 10.83 -15.41
CA PRO A 425 -9.20 11.49 -15.57
C PRO A 425 -8.64 11.26 -16.99
N HIS A 426 -7.53 11.93 -17.30
CA HIS A 426 -6.71 11.63 -18.46
C HIS A 426 -5.92 10.35 -18.20
N LEU A 427 -5.90 9.44 -19.17
CA LEU A 427 -5.00 8.28 -19.19
C LEU A 427 -4.09 8.40 -20.41
N LEU A 428 -2.78 8.33 -20.21
CA LEU A 428 -1.77 8.32 -21.26
C LEU A 428 -0.83 7.13 -21.06
N GLU A 429 -0.76 6.24 -22.03
CA GLU A 429 0.21 5.13 -22.08
C GLU A 429 1.11 5.28 -23.30
N MET A 430 2.43 5.19 -23.11
CA MET A 430 3.41 5.33 -24.19
C MET A 430 4.53 4.32 -24.05
N LEU A 431 4.88 3.63 -25.15
CA LEU A 431 6.07 2.79 -25.21
C LEU A 431 7.22 3.61 -25.82
N ILE A 432 8.21 3.93 -25.00
CA ILE A 432 9.32 4.82 -25.36
C ILE A 432 10.63 4.04 -25.30
N GLN A 433 11.40 4.06 -26.38
CA GLN A 433 12.74 3.49 -26.38
C GLN A 433 13.69 4.43 -25.63
N LEU A 434 14.36 3.97 -24.58
CA LEU A 434 15.34 4.77 -23.85
C LEU A 434 16.76 4.47 -24.38
N PRO A 435 17.43 5.41 -25.06
CA PRO A 435 18.80 5.20 -25.53
C PRO A 435 19.77 4.94 -24.37
N ALA A 436 20.82 4.17 -24.63
CA ALA A 436 21.89 3.91 -23.66
C ALA A 436 22.56 5.21 -23.19
N ASN A 437 22.91 5.24 -21.90
CA ASN A 437 23.54 6.38 -21.22
C ASN A 437 22.90 7.72 -21.63
N SER A 438 21.61 7.87 -21.37
CA SER A 438 20.83 9.00 -21.82
C SER A 438 19.70 9.37 -20.86
N VAL A 439 19.23 10.61 -21.01
CA VAL A 439 18.03 11.12 -20.35
C VAL A 439 16.99 11.41 -21.42
N THR A 440 15.78 10.91 -21.20
CA THR A 440 14.62 11.17 -22.05
C THR A 440 13.63 12.05 -21.30
N LYS A 441 13.32 13.23 -21.83
CA LYS A 441 12.32 14.16 -21.28
C LYS A 441 11.01 13.96 -22.03
N VAL A 442 9.97 13.57 -21.29
CA VAL A 442 8.58 13.59 -21.70
C VAL A 442 7.96 14.85 -21.10
N SER A 443 7.37 15.71 -21.92
CA SER A 443 6.75 16.95 -21.47
C SER A 443 5.42 17.19 -22.15
N ILE A 444 4.43 17.66 -21.39
CA ILE A 444 3.10 18.02 -21.88
C ILE A 444 2.58 19.24 -21.11
N GLN A 445 2.01 20.21 -21.83
CA GLN A 445 1.40 21.38 -21.22
C GLN A 445 -0.03 21.09 -20.77
N PHE A 446 -0.46 21.80 -19.72
CA PHE A 446 -1.81 21.72 -19.20
C PHE A 446 -2.33 23.08 -18.74
N GLU A 447 -3.64 23.17 -18.61
CA GLU A 447 -4.34 24.28 -17.98
C GLU A 447 -5.10 23.83 -16.73
N ARG A 448 -5.09 24.69 -15.71
CA ARG A 448 -5.81 24.47 -14.46
C ARG A 448 -7.27 24.89 -14.62
N ALA A 449 -8.19 23.96 -14.41
CA ALA A 449 -9.62 24.25 -14.42
C ALA A 449 -10.04 25.02 -13.14
N LEU A 450 -11.10 25.81 -13.27
CA LEU A 450 -11.77 26.42 -12.12
C LEU A 450 -12.69 25.40 -11.45
N LEU A 451 -12.43 25.12 -10.19
CA LEU A 451 -13.24 24.23 -9.38
C LEU A 451 -14.38 24.99 -8.69
N LYS A 452 -15.45 24.27 -8.36
CA LYS A 452 -16.49 24.78 -7.46
C LYS A 452 -15.92 24.83 -6.03
N TRP A 453 -16.41 25.76 -5.20
CA TRP A 453 -15.92 25.89 -3.82
C TRP A 453 -16.08 24.59 -2.99
N THR A 454 -17.08 23.77 -3.29
CA THR A 454 -17.32 22.45 -2.66
C THR A 454 -16.40 21.34 -3.15
N GLU A 455 -15.65 21.56 -4.23
CA GLU A 455 -14.71 20.57 -4.81
C GLU A 455 -13.31 20.72 -4.20
N TYR A 456 -13.06 21.78 -3.42
CA TYR A 456 -11.82 21.94 -2.67
C TYR A 456 -11.78 21.02 -1.46
N THR A 457 -10.57 20.60 -1.13
CA THR A 457 -10.34 19.89 0.11
C THR A 457 -10.35 20.84 1.31
N PRO A 458 -10.53 20.34 2.54
CA PRO A 458 -10.65 21.19 3.72
C PRO A 458 -9.51 22.19 3.91
N ASP A 459 -8.29 21.80 3.51
CA ASP A 459 -7.17 22.72 3.31
C ASP A 459 -6.98 22.97 1.80
N PRO A 460 -7.47 24.10 1.25
CA PRO A 460 -7.28 24.46 -0.14
C PRO A 460 -5.87 25.00 -0.43
N ASN A 461 -5.16 25.51 0.58
CA ASN A 461 -3.83 26.10 0.43
C ASN A 461 -2.73 25.04 0.30
N HIS A 462 -2.99 23.83 0.81
CA HIS A 462 -2.14 22.66 0.57
C HIS A 462 -2.00 22.32 -0.92
N GLY A 463 -3.04 22.57 -1.72
CA GLY A 463 -3.07 22.23 -3.13
C GLY A 463 -3.53 20.79 -3.40
N PHE A 464 -3.47 20.38 -4.68
CA PHE A 464 -4.02 19.13 -5.16
C PHE A 464 -2.91 18.18 -5.59
N TYR A 465 -3.03 16.91 -5.19
CA TYR A 465 -2.07 15.91 -5.65
C TYR A 465 -2.40 15.44 -7.06
N VAL A 466 -1.37 15.14 -7.82
CA VAL A 466 -1.43 14.39 -9.08
C VAL A 466 -0.74 13.06 -8.84
N SER A 467 -1.38 11.99 -9.28
CA SER A 467 -0.87 10.63 -9.13
C SER A 467 0.51 10.45 -9.76
N PRO A 468 1.40 9.65 -9.15
CA PRO A 468 2.65 9.24 -9.77
C PRO A 468 2.46 8.65 -11.17
N SER A 469 3.45 8.84 -12.04
CA SER A 469 3.51 8.06 -13.28
C SER A 469 4.10 6.69 -12.99
N VAL A 470 3.65 5.68 -13.73
CA VAL A 470 4.10 4.29 -13.64
C VAL A 470 5.04 3.99 -14.79
N LEU A 471 6.19 3.39 -14.48
CA LEU A 471 7.17 2.94 -15.45
C LEU A 471 7.26 1.43 -15.37
N SER A 472 6.99 0.73 -16.46
CA SER A 472 7.17 -0.73 -16.55
C SER A 472 8.21 -1.04 -17.62
N ALA A 473 9.24 -1.79 -17.26
CA ALA A 473 10.36 -2.08 -18.15
C ALA A 473 10.93 -3.49 -17.94
N LEU A 474 11.38 -4.10 -19.03
CA LEU A 474 12.27 -5.25 -18.99
C LEU A 474 13.70 -4.71 -19.09
N VAL A 475 14.37 -4.60 -17.94
CA VAL A 475 15.71 -4.01 -17.86
C VAL A 475 16.74 -5.08 -18.19
N PRO A 476 17.68 -4.82 -19.12
CA PRO A 476 18.75 -5.75 -19.43
C PRO A 476 19.64 -6.00 -18.22
N SER A 477 19.84 -7.29 -17.93
CA SER A 477 20.76 -7.74 -16.91
C SER A 477 22.20 -7.78 -17.44
N MET A 478 23.16 -7.48 -16.56
CA MET A 478 24.59 -7.71 -16.82
C MET A 478 24.97 -9.18 -16.58
N VAL A 479 24.26 -9.87 -15.69
CA VAL A 479 24.51 -11.26 -15.32
C VAL A 479 23.26 -12.08 -15.62
N ALA A 480 23.39 -13.13 -16.42
CA ALA A 480 22.24 -13.98 -16.73
C ALA A 480 21.72 -14.64 -15.44
N ALA A 481 20.44 -14.44 -15.13
CA ALA A 481 19.76 -15.14 -14.06
C ALA A 481 19.41 -16.57 -14.51
N LYS A 482 19.43 -17.50 -13.56
CA LYS A 482 18.91 -18.85 -13.81
C LYS A 482 17.38 -18.80 -13.75
N PRO A 483 16.67 -19.60 -14.57
CA PRO A 483 15.24 -19.77 -14.38
C PRO A 483 14.99 -20.30 -12.96
N VAL A 484 14.09 -19.63 -12.25
CA VAL A 484 13.84 -19.83 -10.83
C VAL A 484 12.61 -20.73 -10.66
N ASP A 485 12.71 -21.77 -9.83
CA ASP A 485 11.52 -22.49 -9.38
C ASP A 485 10.76 -21.63 -8.37
N TRP A 486 9.54 -21.24 -8.73
CA TRP A 486 8.71 -20.32 -7.96
C TRP A 486 8.39 -20.84 -6.55
N GLU A 487 8.34 -22.16 -6.36
CA GLU A 487 7.99 -22.76 -5.07
C GLU A 487 9.19 -22.75 -4.11
N GLU A 488 10.39 -23.10 -4.61
CA GLU A 488 11.60 -23.19 -3.79
C GLU A 488 12.31 -21.84 -3.60
N SER A 489 12.02 -20.87 -4.46
CA SER A 489 12.69 -19.57 -4.41
C SER A 489 12.32 -18.74 -3.19
N PRO A 490 13.23 -17.85 -2.77
CA PRO A 490 12.90 -16.83 -1.79
C PRO A 490 11.74 -15.98 -2.28
N LEU A 491 10.76 -15.76 -1.41
CA LEU A 491 9.56 -15.01 -1.73
C LEU A 491 9.91 -13.67 -2.35
N PHE A 492 10.81 -12.91 -1.74
CA PHE A 492 11.14 -11.55 -2.18
C PHE A 492 11.56 -11.41 -3.66
N ASN A 493 11.96 -12.49 -4.34
CA ASN A 493 12.35 -12.50 -5.76
C ASN A 493 11.28 -13.08 -6.71
N SER A 494 10.14 -13.56 -6.21
CA SER A 494 9.19 -14.38 -7.01
C SER A 494 7.84 -13.73 -7.34
N LEU A 495 7.60 -12.47 -6.93
CA LEU A 495 6.31 -11.84 -7.20
C LEU A 495 6.10 -11.53 -8.68
N PHE A 496 7.15 -11.06 -9.37
CA PHE A 496 7.14 -10.87 -10.82
C PHE A 496 7.91 -12.03 -11.46
N PRO A 497 7.25 -12.91 -12.24
CA PRO A 497 7.93 -14.04 -12.85
C PRO A 497 8.97 -13.56 -13.86
N VAL A 498 10.21 -14.04 -13.71
CA VAL A 498 11.30 -13.79 -14.66
C VAL A 498 11.30 -14.94 -15.67
N SER A 499 10.82 -14.68 -16.89
CA SER A 499 10.81 -15.68 -17.97
C SER A 499 12.14 -15.81 -18.70
N ASP A 500 12.91 -14.73 -18.76
CA ASP A 500 14.16 -14.61 -19.52
C ASP A 500 15.30 -14.23 -18.57
N GLY A 501 16.34 -15.05 -18.47
CA GLY A 501 17.48 -14.79 -17.61
C GLY A 501 18.29 -13.55 -17.99
N SER A 502 18.14 -13.03 -19.22
CA SER A 502 18.89 -11.87 -19.70
C SER A 502 18.28 -10.52 -19.32
N ASN A 503 17.02 -10.51 -18.87
CA ASN A 503 16.27 -9.31 -18.51
C ASN A 503 15.55 -9.52 -17.18
N TYR A 504 15.24 -8.44 -16.48
CA TYR A 504 14.37 -8.51 -15.30
C TYR A 504 13.30 -7.43 -15.38
N PHE A 505 12.09 -7.78 -14.94
CA PHE A 505 10.98 -6.83 -14.91
C PHE A 505 11.14 -5.89 -13.71
N VAL A 506 10.94 -4.60 -13.96
CA VAL A 506 10.85 -3.59 -12.91
C VAL A 506 9.64 -2.71 -13.17
N ARG A 507 8.84 -2.49 -12.13
CA ARG A 507 7.84 -1.43 -12.09
C ARG A 507 8.29 -0.34 -11.12
N LEU A 508 8.56 0.85 -11.65
CA LEU A 508 8.91 2.03 -10.87
C LEU A 508 7.76 3.03 -10.89
N TYR A 509 7.74 3.89 -9.87
CA TYR A 509 6.82 5.01 -9.78
C TYR A 509 7.62 6.30 -9.67
N THR A 510 7.10 7.41 -10.21
CA THR A 510 7.67 8.75 -9.99
C THR A 510 7.20 9.34 -8.67
N GLU A 511 7.68 10.52 -8.34
CA GLU A 511 7.11 11.33 -7.26
C GLU A 511 5.65 11.71 -7.58
N PRO A 512 4.75 11.77 -6.59
CA PRO A 512 3.47 12.46 -6.74
C PRO A 512 3.73 13.96 -6.87
N LEU A 513 2.91 14.65 -7.64
CA LEU A 513 3.05 16.10 -7.81
C LEU A 513 2.05 16.84 -6.94
N LEU A 514 2.41 18.04 -6.51
CA LEU A 514 1.52 18.96 -5.81
C LEU A 514 1.27 20.17 -6.71
N VAL A 515 0.01 20.39 -7.08
CA VAL A 515 -0.40 21.48 -7.97
C VAL A 515 -1.36 22.39 -7.23
N ASN A 516 -1.02 23.68 -7.16
CA ASN A 516 -1.92 24.69 -6.64
C ASN A 516 -2.92 25.10 -7.73
N LEU A 517 -4.21 25.05 -7.40
CA LEU A 517 -5.29 25.58 -8.22
C LEU A 517 -5.70 26.97 -7.70
N PRO A 518 -6.24 27.86 -8.55
CA PRO A 518 -6.75 29.16 -8.10
C PRO A 518 -7.76 28.97 -6.97
N THR A 519 -7.55 29.54 -5.78
CA THR A 519 -8.49 29.39 -4.65
C THR A 519 -9.61 30.43 -4.74
N PRO A 520 -10.89 30.05 -4.54
CA PRO A 520 -11.97 31.02 -4.46
C PRO A 520 -11.92 31.79 -3.13
N ASP A 521 -12.67 32.89 -3.04
CA ASP A 521 -12.86 33.59 -1.78
C ASP A 521 -13.78 32.79 -0.84
N PHE A 522 -13.17 32.04 0.07
CA PHE A 522 -13.88 31.25 1.08
C PHE A 522 -14.54 32.11 2.17
N SER A 523 -14.24 33.42 2.25
CA SER A 523 -14.87 34.31 3.23
C SER A 523 -16.35 34.54 2.93
N MET A 524 -16.75 34.53 1.65
CA MET A 524 -18.14 34.77 1.26
C MET A 524 -19.09 33.66 1.78
N PRO A 525 -18.83 32.35 1.53
CA PRO A 525 -19.62 31.28 2.15
C PRO A 525 -19.63 31.34 3.68
N TYR A 526 -18.48 31.62 4.30
CA TYR A 526 -18.39 31.76 5.75
C TYR A 526 -19.30 32.87 6.28
N ASN A 527 -19.27 34.05 5.66
CA ASN A 527 -20.11 35.19 6.04
C ASN A 527 -21.60 34.87 5.88
N VAL A 528 -21.98 34.19 4.81
CA VAL A 528 -23.37 33.74 4.58
C VAL A 528 -23.81 32.73 5.64
N ILE A 529 -22.96 31.74 5.96
CA ILE A 529 -23.25 30.75 7.01
C ILE A 529 -23.39 31.42 8.37
N CYS A 530 -22.50 32.35 8.72
CA CYS A 530 -22.57 33.09 9.98
C CYS A 530 -23.86 33.91 10.08
N LEU A 531 -24.22 34.63 9.01
CA LEU A 531 -25.44 35.43 8.98
C LEU A 531 -26.69 34.56 9.11
N THR A 532 -26.78 33.48 8.33
CA THR A 532 -27.93 32.56 8.35
C THR A 532 -28.06 31.86 9.71
N CYS A 533 -26.97 31.37 10.29
CA CYS A 533 -26.97 30.79 11.64
C CYS A 533 -27.40 31.81 12.70
N THR A 534 -26.95 33.07 12.59
CA THR A 534 -27.35 34.15 13.51
C THR A 534 -28.83 34.45 13.40
N VAL A 535 -29.36 34.58 12.18
CA VAL A 535 -30.79 34.82 11.93
C VAL A 535 -31.63 33.68 12.49
N VAL A 536 -31.24 32.42 12.24
CA VAL A 536 -31.92 31.23 12.77
C VAL A 536 -31.87 31.21 14.29
N ALA A 537 -30.71 31.49 14.89
CA ALA A 537 -30.54 31.52 16.35
C ALA A 537 -31.40 32.62 17.01
N VAL A 538 -31.47 33.82 16.41
CA VAL A 538 -32.33 34.91 16.90
C VAL A 538 -33.80 34.55 16.77
N CYS A 539 -34.22 33.99 15.62
CA CYS A 539 -35.61 33.58 15.40
C CYS A 539 -36.02 32.49 16.38
N TYR A 540 -35.23 31.43 16.49
CA TYR A 540 -35.48 30.31 17.40
C TYR A 540 -35.43 30.77 18.85
N GLY A 541 -34.42 31.53 19.24
CA GLY A 541 -34.28 32.06 20.61
C GLY A 541 -35.45 32.95 21.01
N SER A 542 -35.93 33.80 20.09
CA SER A 542 -37.11 34.65 20.32
C SER A 542 -38.38 33.82 20.44
N PHE A 543 -38.58 32.86 19.54
CA PHE A 543 -39.76 32.00 19.54
C PHE A 543 -39.81 31.08 20.77
N TYR A 544 -38.69 30.45 21.11
CA TYR A 544 -38.56 29.61 22.30
C TYR A 544 -38.78 30.41 23.58
N ASN A 545 -38.22 31.61 23.68
CA ASN A 545 -38.49 32.51 24.81
C ASN A 545 -39.97 32.87 24.91
N LEU A 546 -40.64 33.20 23.80
CA LEU A 546 -42.07 33.51 23.82
C LEU A 546 -42.94 32.34 24.29
N LEU A 547 -42.58 31.11 23.90
CA LEU A 547 -43.34 29.91 24.26
C LEU A 547 -43.08 29.41 25.68
N THR A 548 -41.87 29.59 26.20
CA THR A 548 -41.46 29.00 27.49
C THR A 548 -41.38 30.00 28.63
N ARG A 549 -41.21 31.29 28.34
CA ARG A 549 -41.09 32.31 29.38
C ARG A 549 -42.47 32.59 29.97
N THR A 550 -42.60 32.34 31.27
CA THR A 550 -43.78 32.72 32.04
C THR A 550 -43.75 34.22 32.28
N PHE A 551 -44.66 34.95 31.63
CA PHE A 551 -44.84 36.38 31.85
C PHE A 551 -45.58 36.59 33.17
N HIS A 552 -44.88 37.06 34.21
CA HIS A 552 -45.54 37.57 35.40
C HIS A 552 -45.97 39.01 35.12
N ILE A 553 -47.28 39.24 35.08
CA ILE A 553 -47.83 40.58 35.04
C ILE A 553 -47.44 41.24 36.36
N GLU A 554 -46.57 42.25 36.28
CA GLU A 554 -46.21 43.05 37.44
C GLU A 554 -47.46 43.84 37.84
N GLU A 555 -48.16 43.38 38.88
CA GLU A 555 -49.34 44.07 39.38
C GLU A 555 -48.94 45.49 39.75
N PRO A 556 -49.56 46.52 39.15
CA PRO A 556 -49.18 47.89 39.40
C PRO A 556 -49.42 48.18 40.89
N ARG A 557 -48.35 48.46 41.64
CA ARG A 557 -48.39 48.81 43.08
C ARG A 557 -49.21 50.07 43.40
N THR A 558 -49.90 50.65 42.43
CA THR A 558 -50.64 51.92 42.50
C THR A 558 -52.10 51.75 42.92
N GLY A 559 -52.36 50.86 43.88
CA GLY A 559 -53.63 50.83 44.62
C GLY A 559 -53.64 51.67 45.90
N GLY A 560 -52.49 52.15 46.39
CA GLY A 560 -52.38 52.70 47.74
C GLY A 560 -53.19 53.98 47.99
N LEU A 561 -53.07 54.98 47.11
CA LEU A 561 -53.70 56.30 47.32
C LEU A 561 -55.05 56.41 46.63
N ALA A 562 -55.17 55.99 45.37
CA ALA A 562 -56.42 56.06 44.63
C ALA A 562 -57.52 55.19 45.26
N LYS A 563 -57.19 53.97 45.72
CA LYS A 563 -58.16 53.09 46.40
C LYS A 563 -58.54 53.65 47.77
N ARG A 564 -57.61 54.27 48.51
CA ARG A 564 -57.90 54.95 49.78
C ARG A 564 -58.83 56.16 49.60
N LEU A 565 -58.56 57.02 48.63
CA LEU A 565 -59.41 58.16 48.29
C LEU A 565 -60.80 57.71 47.81
N ALA A 566 -60.87 56.71 46.93
CA ALA A 566 -62.13 56.13 46.48
C ALA A 566 -62.94 55.54 47.64
N ASN A 567 -62.28 54.86 48.58
CA ASN A 567 -62.95 54.29 49.76
C ASN A 567 -63.38 55.37 50.77
N LEU A 568 -62.67 56.50 50.85
CA LEU A 568 -63.07 57.66 51.66
C LEU A 568 -64.32 58.34 51.09
N ILE A 569 -64.35 58.57 49.78
CA ILE A 569 -65.51 59.14 49.07
C ILE A 569 -66.70 58.18 49.13
N ARG A 570 -66.48 56.87 48.98
CA ARG A 570 -67.54 55.86 49.12
C ARG A 570 -68.11 55.80 50.52
N ARG A 571 -67.27 55.85 51.57
CA ARG A 571 -67.74 55.96 52.96
C ARG A 571 -68.56 57.23 53.19
N ALA A 572 -68.13 58.38 52.65
CA ALA A 572 -68.91 59.62 52.73
C ALA A 572 -70.26 59.53 52.00
N ARG A 573 -70.39 58.65 51.00
CA ARG A 573 -71.63 58.38 50.27
C ARG A 573 -72.42 57.17 50.80
N GLY A 574 -72.03 56.56 51.92
CA GLY A 574 -72.69 55.37 52.48
C GLY A 574 -72.57 54.11 51.62
N VAL A 575 -71.59 54.05 50.70
CA VAL A 575 -71.34 52.93 49.79
C VAL A 575 -70.19 52.06 50.35
N PRO A 576 -70.28 50.72 50.29
CA PRO A 576 -69.22 49.84 50.74
C PRO A 576 -67.88 50.02 49.98
N PRO A 577 -66.74 49.81 50.65
CA PRO A 577 -65.40 50.02 50.08
C PRO A 577 -65.04 49.00 48.98
N LEU A 578 -64.19 49.43 48.03
CA LEU A 578 -63.51 48.58 47.04
C LEU A 578 -62.48 47.64 47.67
#